data_AF-A0A2N3E3S9-F1
#
_entry.id   AF-A0A2N3E3S9-F1
#
_cell.length_a   1.000
_cell.length_b   1.000
_cell.length_c   1.000
_cell.angle_alpha   90.00
_cell.angle_beta   90.00
_cell.angle_gamma   90.00
#
_symmetry.space_group_name_H-M   'P 1'
#
loop_
_entity.id
_entity.type
_entity.pdbx_description
1 polymer ?
#
loop_
_entity_poly.entity_id
_entity_poly.type
_entity_poly.pdbx_seq_one_letter_code
_entity_poly.pdbx_strand_id
1 'polypeptide(L)' 'MPIDGLDANFWRGKRVLLTGHTGFKGAWAALWLSRLGAEVTGLALAP' A
#
# COMPACT_ATOMS: atom_id res chain seq x y z
N MET A 1 -2.65 -16.51 -14.93
CA MET A 1 -1.56 -15.56 -15.22
C MET A 1 -1.05 -15.05 -13.89
N PRO A 2 0.19 -15.35 -13.48
CA PRO A 2 0.82 -14.61 -12.41
C PRO A 2 0.86 -13.14 -12.83
N ILE A 3 0.41 -12.24 -11.96
CA ILE A 3 0.68 -10.82 -12.14
C ILE A 3 2.15 -10.61 -11.78
N ASP A 4 3.01 -10.67 -12.78
CA ASP A 4 4.45 -10.43 -12.64
C ASP A 4 4.65 -9.00 -12.11
N GLY A 5 4.77 -8.85 -10.79
CA GLY A 5 4.87 -7.55 -10.10
C GLY A 5 4.36 -7.52 -8.66
N LEU A 6 3.57 -8.50 -8.22
CA LEU A 6 3.03 -8.56 -6.85
C LEU A 6 3.74 -9.63 -5.99
N ASP A 7 5.05 -9.53 -5.83
CA ASP A 7 5.80 -10.40 -4.92
C ASP A 7 5.66 -9.92 -3.47
N ALA A 8 4.97 -10.69 -2.64
CA ALA A 8 4.82 -10.40 -1.21
C ALA A 8 6.17 -10.36 -0.48
N ASN A 9 7.18 -11.14 -0.91
CA ASN A 9 8.50 -11.11 -0.30
C ASN A 9 9.21 -9.78 -0.54
N PHE A 10 8.96 -9.13 -1.68
CA PHE A 10 9.52 -7.81 -1.96
C PHE A 10 8.98 -6.76 -1.00
N TRP A 11 7.66 -6.76 -0.75
CA TRP A 11 6.98 -5.73 0.04
C TRP A 11 7.10 -5.91 1.55
N ARG A 12 7.28 -7.14 2.03
CA ARG A 12 7.36 -7.45 3.46
C ARG A 12 8.44 -6.61 4.17
N GLY A 13 8.05 -5.88 5.20
CA GLY A 13 8.91 -5.02 6.01
C GLY A 13 9.37 -3.72 5.32
N LYS A 14 8.92 -3.44 4.08
CA LYS A 14 9.23 -2.16 3.44
C LYS A 14 8.39 -1.05 4.07
N ARG A 15 9.04 0.06 4.41
CA ARG A 15 8.38 1.29 4.83
C ARG A 15 7.89 2.06 3.61
N VAL A 16 6.58 2.33 3.54
CA VAL A 16 5.94 2.99 2.40
C VAL A 16 5.18 4.22 2.87
N LEU A 17 5.55 5.40 2.36
CA LEU A 17 4.74 6.60 2.52
C LEU A 17 3.70 6.66 1.39
N LEU A 18 2.41 6.64 1.74
CA LEU A 18 1.31 6.68 0.80
C LEU A 18 0.52 7.98 0.94
N THR A 19 0.65 8.87 -0.05
CA THR A 19 -0.12 10.11 -0.14
C THR A 19 -1.51 9.88 -0.75
N GLY A 20 -2.53 10.57 -0.26
CA GLY A 20 -3.91 10.42 -0.73
C GLY A 20 -4.57 9.12 -0.27
N HIS A 21 -4.10 8.52 0.83
CA HIS A 21 -4.57 7.23 1.33
C HIS A 21 -6.07 7.19 1.72
N THR A 22 -6.70 8.35 1.94
CA THR A 22 -8.14 8.45 2.27
C THR A 22 -9.05 8.41 1.03
N GLY A 23 -8.53 8.63 -0.18
CA GLY A 23 -9.32 8.52 -1.41
C GLY A 23 -9.57 7.06 -1.82
N PHE A 24 -10.52 6.82 -2.73
CA PHE A 24 -10.91 5.45 -3.16
C PHE A 24 -9.70 4.58 -3.54
N LYS A 25 -8.84 5.04 -4.45
CA LYS A 25 -7.65 4.30 -4.89
C LYS A 25 -6.61 4.17 -3.78
N GLY A 26 -6.44 5.21 -2.99
CA GLY A 26 -5.49 5.23 -1.87
C GLY A 26 -5.85 4.21 -0.81
N ALA A 27 -7.14 4.09 -0.47
CA ALA A 27 -7.63 3.12 0.51
C ALA A 27 -7.39 1.67 0.04
N TRP A 28 -7.67 1.37 -1.23
CA TRP A 28 -7.38 0.06 -1.82
C TRP A 28 -5.89 -0.25 -1.89
N ALA A 29 -5.07 0.72 -2.29
CA ALA A 29 -3.61 0.56 -2.30
C ALA A 29 -3.05 0.31 -0.89
N ALA A 30 -3.51 1.06 0.12
CA ALA A 30 -3.12 0.85 1.51
C ALA A 30 -3.45 -0.56 1.99
N LEU A 31 -4.65 -1.06 1.67
CA LEU A 31 -5.10 -2.41 2.01
C LEU A 31 -4.21 -3.48 1.39
N TRP A 32 -3.90 -3.38 0.09
CA TRP A 32 -3.04 -4.34 -0.59
C TRP A 32 -1.61 -4.31 -0.06
N LEU A 33 -1.01 -3.14 0.10
CA LEU A 33 0.35 -3.00 0.63
C LEU A 33 0.46 -3.60 2.05
N SER A 34 -0.52 -3.32 2.90
CA SER A 34 -0.58 -3.89 4.26
C SER A 34 -0.69 -5.42 4.21
N ARG A 35 -1.52 -5.97 3.30
CA ARG A 35 -1.69 -7.41 3.12
C ARG A 35 -0.44 -8.11 2.55
N LEU A 36 0.41 -7.38 1.84
CA LEU A 36 1.72 -7.84 1.36
C LEU A 36 2.83 -7.68 2.42
N GLY A 37 2.51 -7.14 3.60
CA GLY A 37 3.42 -7.01 4.73
C GLY A 37 4.26 -5.73 4.73
N ALA A 38 3.90 -4.72 3.92
CA ALA A 38 4.53 -3.41 3.99
C ALA A 38 4.09 -2.63 5.23
N GLU A 39 4.99 -1.83 5.77
CA GLU A 39 4.73 -0.87 6.85
C GLU A 39 4.28 0.47 6.23
N VAL A 40 2.96 0.66 6.10
CA VAL A 40 2.38 1.82 5.40
C VAL A 40 2.16 2.99 6.35
N THR A 41 2.70 4.16 6.01
CA THR A 41 2.38 5.44 6.64
C THR A 41 1.53 6.27 5.68
N GLY A 42 0.32 6.65 6.10
CA GLY A 42 -0.61 7.43 5.28
C GLY A 42 -0.44 8.95 5.48
N LEU A 43 -0.50 9.72 4.38
CA LEU A 43 -0.63 11.18 4.40
C LEU A 43 -1.79 11.59 3.49
N ALA A 44 -2.70 12.45 3.96
CA ALA A 44 -3.80 12.97 3.14
C ALA A 44 -4.26 14.33 3.67
N LEU A 45 -5.04 15.04 2.85
CA LEU A 45 -5.78 16.22 3.28
C LEU A 45 -6.88 15.83 4.27
N ALA A 46 -7.49 16.83 4.91
CA ALA A 46 -8.68 16.63 5.72
C ALA A 46 -9.79 15.93 4.88
N PRO A 47 -10.54 14.97 5.46
CA PRO A 47 -11.57 14.23 4.74
C PRO A 47 -12.74 15.11 4.29
#